data_AF-A0A2C0ZX90-F1
#
_entry.id   AF-A0A2C0ZX90-F1
#
_cell.length_a   1.000
_cell.length_b   1.000
_cell.length_c   1.000
_cell.angle_alpha   90.00
_cell.angle_beta   90.00
_cell.angle_gamma   90.00
#
_symmetry.space_group_name_H-M   'P 1'
#
loop_
_entity.id
_entity.type
_entity.pdbx_description
1 polymer ?
#
loop_
_entity_poly.entity_id
_entity_poly.type
_entity_poly.pdbx_seq_one_letter_code
_entity_poly.pdbx_strand_id
1 'polypeptide(L)'
;MEANKILSSLCYFSVFFAPFLFPIIVYFVAKDQQLKSHSKRAFFSHILPFLTIIILALISLFTFNTFGDGASFAIIGGFILAFIVNLIVFIWNIVQGIKVLIG
;
A
#
# COMPACT_ATOMS: atom_id res chain seq x y z
N MET A 1 -2.13 -25.20 -8.64
CA MET A 1 -1.78 -24.76 -7.28
C MET A 1 -0.57 -23.84 -7.30
N GLU A 2 0.56 -24.25 -7.88
CA GLU A 2 1.77 -23.41 -8.02
C GLU A 2 1.53 -22.05 -8.72
N ALA A 3 0.83 -22.05 -9.86
CA ALA A 3 0.50 -20.79 -10.55
C ALA A 3 -0.30 -19.81 -9.68
N ASN A 4 -1.24 -20.32 -8.86
CA ASN A 4 -2.03 -19.48 -7.95
C ASN A 4 -1.17 -18.96 -6.80
N LYS A 5 -0.18 -19.72 -6.31
CA LYS A 5 0.79 -19.24 -5.30
C LYS A 5 1.65 -18.12 -5.85
N ILE A 6 2.22 -18.31 -7.05
CA ILE A 6 3.03 -17.28 -7.72
C ILE A 6 2.17 -16.02 -7.93
N LEU A 7 0.97 -16.14 -8.49
CA LEU A 7 0.09 -15.00 -8.75
C LEU A 7 -0.34 -14.30 -7.45
N SER A 8 -0.63 -15.06 -6.40
CA SER A 8 -0.98 -14.51 -5.08
C SER A 8 0.20 -13.78 -4.44
N SER A 9 1.43 -14.30 -4.56
CA SER A 9 2.64 -13.63 -4.07
C SER A 9 2.92 -12.33 -4.83
N LEU A 10 2.71 -12.34 -6.16
CA LEU A 10 2.84 -11.17 -7.02
C LEU A 10 1.83 -10.07 -6.66
N CYS A 11 0.64 -10.42 -6.15
CA CYS A 11 -0.30 -9.42 -5.64
C CYS A 11 0.32 -8.61 -4.50
N TYR A 12 1.06 -9.23 -3.58
CA TYR A 12 1.77 -8.50 -2.52
C TYR A 12 3.01 -7.76 -3.04
N PHE A 13 3.81 -8.40 -3.92
CA PHE A 13 4.99 -7.75 -4.54
C PHE A 13 4.66 -6.65 -5.53
N SER A 14 3.39 -6.51 -5.92
CA SER A 14 2.96 -5.38 -6.76
C SER A 14 3.27 -4.02 -6.15
N VAL A 15 3.54 -3.94 -4.85
CA VAL A 15 4.06 -2.73 -4.18
C VAL A 15 5.28 -2.12 -4.88
N PHE A 16 6.09 -2.93 -5.57
CA PHE A 16 7.31 -2.49 -6.26
C PHE A 16 7.06 -1.91 -7.66
N PHE A 17 5.96 -2.24 -8.33
CA PHE A 17 5.78 -1.92 -9.76
C PHE A 17 4.37 -1.45 -10.16
N ALA A 18 3.31 -1.96 -9.53
CA ALA A 18 1.94 -1.64 -9.88
C ALA A 18 0.98 -1.90 -8.68
N PRO A 19 1.14 -1.18 -7.55
CA PRO A 19 0.53 -1.51 -6.26
C PRO A 19 -0.97 -1.74 -6.34
N PHE A 20 -1.73 -0.85 -6.98
CA PHE A 20 -3.19 -0.98 -7.07
C PHE A 20 -3.62 -1.81 -8.27
N LEU A 21 -2.94 -1.60 -9.40
CA LEU A 21 -3.40 -2.06 -10.70
C LEU A 21 -3.26 -3.58 -10.85
N PHE A 22 -2.17 -4.16 -10.35
CA PHE A 22 -1.97 -5.59 -10.47
C PHE A 22 -2.96 -6.40 -9.60
N PRO A 23 -3.12 -6.12 -8.30
CA PRO A 23 -4.05 -6.87 -7.45
C PRO A 23 -5.51 -6.73 -7.87
N ILE A 24 -5.92 -5.56 -8.37
CA ILE A 24 -7.30 -5.37 -8.84
C ILE A 24 -7.59 -6.19 -10.10
N ILE A 25 -6.66 -6.21 -11.07
CA ILE A 25 -6.78 -7.04 -12.27
C ILE A 25 -6.89 -8.52 -11.87
N VAL A 26 -5.99 -8.99 -11.00
CA VAL A 26 -6.00 -10.39 -10.55
C VAL A 26 -7.30 -10.73 -9.81
N TYR A 27 -7.84 -9.83 -8.99
CA TYR A 27 -9.12 -10.05 -8.29
C TYR A 27 -10.28 -10.31 -9.25
N PHE A 28 -10.34 -9.59 -10.38
CA PHE A 28 -11.41 -9.77 -11.37
C PHE A 28 -11.19 -10.98 -12.29
N VAL A 29 -9.94 -11.28 -12.65
CA VAL A 29 -9.61 -12.36 -13.59
C VAL A 29 -9.54 -13.74 -12.90
N ALA A 30 -9.14 -13.78 -11.62
CA ALA A 30 -9.03 -15.03 -10.89
C ALA A 30 -10.38 -15.72 -10.74
N LYS A 31 -10.41 -17.04 -10.94
CA LYS A 31 -11.58 -17.89 -10.62
C LYS A 31 -11.45 -18.54 -9.24
N ASP A 32 -10.22 -18.73 -8.78
CA ASP A 32 -9.90 -19.32 -7.49
C ASP A 32 -10.15 -18.36 -6.33
N GLN A 33 -10.84 -18.83 -5.29
CA GLN A 33 -11.26 -18.00 -4.17
C GLN A 33 -10.09 -17.62 -3.24
N GLN A 34 -9.07 -18.48 -3.10
CA GLN A 34 -7.89 -18.16 -2.29
C GLN A 34 -7.07 -17.06 -2.96
N LEU A 35 -6.83 -17.17 -4.26
CA LEU A 35 -6.17 -16.14 -5.06
C LEU A 35 -6.93 -14.80 -5.00
N LYS A 36 -8.26 -14.81 -5.10
CA LYS A 36 -9.08 -13.58 -4.91
C LYS A 36 -8.89 -12.97 -3.52
N SER A 37 -8.85 -13.80 -2.48
CA SER A 37 -8.63 -13.34 -1.11
C SER A 37 -7.28 -12.64 -0.93
N HIS A 38 -6.19 -13.23 -1.46
CA HIS A 38 -4.87 -12.62 -1.41
C HIS A 38 -4.80 -11.31 -2.22
N SER A 39 -5.41 -11.30 -3.41
CA SER A 39 -5.50 -10.11 -4.27
C SER A 39 -6.21 -8.95 -3.56
N LYS A 40 -7.35 -9.22 -2.93
CA LYS A 40 -8.10 -8.23 -2.15
C LYS A 40 -7.29 -7.70 -0.98
N ARG A 41 -6.64 -8.58 -0.22
CA ARG A 41 -5.82 -8.19 0.94
C ARG A 41 -4.62 -7.34 0.54
N ALA A 42 -3.93 -7.69 -0.54
CA ALA A 42 -2.84 -6.90 -1.09
C ALA A 42 -3.36 -5.51 -1.53
N PHE A 43 -4.46 -5.46 -2.27
CA PHE A 43 -5.08 -4.20 -2.71
C PHE A 43 -5.36 -3.23 -1.55
N PHE A 44 -6.01 -3.71 -0.48
CA PHE A 44 -6.28 -2.87 0.69
C PHE A 44 -5.02 -2.39 1.39
N SER A 45 -4.00 -3.26 1.48
CA SER A 45 -2.75 -2.87 2.10
C SER A 45 -2.06 -1.76 1.32
N HIS A 46 -2.12 -1.76 -0.02
CA HIS A 46 -1.53 -0.69 -0.83
C HIS A 46 -2.30 0.63 -0.70
N ILE A 47 -3.62 0.57 -0.47
CA ILE A 47 -4.46 1.78 -0.37
C ILE A 47 -4.01 2.67 0.78
N LEU A 48 -3.57 2.08 1.89
CA LEU A 48 -3.16 2.83 3.07
C LEU A 48 -2.00 3.80 2.78
N PRO A 49 -0.87 3.36 2.18
CA PRO A 49 0.17 4.21 1.61
C PRO A 49 -0.35 5.37 0.77
N PHE A 50 -1.22 5.08 -0.19
CA PHE A 50 -1.75 6.10 -1.10
C PHE A 50 -2.60 7.14 -0.38
N LEU A 51 -3.46 6.70 0.54
CA LEU A 51 -4.33 7.58 1.29
C LEU A 51 -3.51 8.51 2.20
N THR A 52 -2.46 7.99 2.84
CA THR A 52 -1.58 8.84 3.67
C THR A 52 -0.88 9.93 2.87
N ILE A 53 -0.44 9.64 1.64
CA ILE A 53 0.18 10.62 0.75
C ILE A 53 -0.84 11.68 0.34
N ILE A 54 -2.05 11.27 -0.07
CA ILE A 54 -3.12 12.21 -0.46
C ILE A 54 -3.49 13.12 0.72
N ILE A 55 -3.70 12.56 1.90
CA ILE A 55 -4.08 13.34 3.08
C ILE A 55 -2.99 14.35 3.42
N LEU A 56 -1.71 13.95 3.42
CA LEU A 56 -0.61 14.88 3.68
C LEU A 56 -0.47 15.96 2.61
N ALA A 57 -0.68 15.62 1.34
CA ALA A 57 -0.65 16.59 0.26
C ALA A 57 -1.76 17.64 0.43
N LEU A 58 -2.99 17.20 0.74
CA LEU A 58 -4.11 18.09 1.01
C LEU A 58 -3.83 18.99 2.21
N ILE A 59 -3.41 18.42 3.34
CA ILE A 59 -3.04 19.19 4.54
C ILE A 59 -1.99 20.25 4.18
N SER A 60 -0.92 19.85 3.48
CA SER A 60 0.15 20.76 3.09
C SER A 60 -0.40 21.94 2.26
N LEU A 61 -1.25 21.69 1.26
CA LEU A 61 -1.83 22.74 0.41
C LEU A 61 -2.64 23.77 1.23
N PHE A 62 -3.42 23.33 2.21
CA PHE A 62 -4.21 24.24 3.07
C PHE A 62 -3.36 24.97 4.10
N THR A 63 -2.30 24.34 4.60
CA THR A 63 -1.46 24.90 5.67
C THR A 63 -0.44 25.92 5.16
N PHE A 64 0.16 25.70 3.98
CA PHE A 64 1.15 26.62 3.39
C PHE A 64 0.60 28.03 3.11
N ASN A 65 -0.71 28.18 2.93
CA ASN A 65 -1.35 29.46 2.62
C ASN A 65 -1.86 30.23 3.86
N THR A 66 -1.83 29.62 5.06
CA THR A 66 -2.68 30.09 6.17
C THR A 66 -1.95 30.25 7.52
N PHE A 67 -0.80 29.59 7.74
CA PHE A 67 -0.15 29.55 9.05
C PHE A 67 1.37 29.83 8.99
N GLY A 68 1.91 30.52 10.01
CA GLY A 68 3.35 30.81 10.17
C GLY A 68 4.18 29.63 10.71
N ASP A 69 5.43 29.89 11.13
CA ASP A 69 6.50 28.89 11.45
C ASP A 69 6.07 27.66 12.30
N GLY A 70 5.11 27.79 13.22
CA GLY A 70 4.62 26.68 14.02
C GLY A 70 3.94 25.56 13.22
N ALA A 71 3.35 25.90 12.06
CA ALA A 71 2.69 24.93 11.20
C ALA A 71 3.68 24.07 10.39
N SER A 72 4.88 24.58 10.14
CA SER A 72 5.95 23.84 9.46
C SER A 72 6.39 22.62 10.26
N PHE A 73 6.50 22.72 11.59
CA PHE A 73 6.87 21.58 12.45
C PHE A 73 5.80 20.48 12.46
N ALA A 74 4.52 20.85 12.47
CA ALA A 74 3.41 19.88 12.42
C ALA A 74 3.38 19.11 11.09
N ILE A 75 3.62 19.81 9.97
CA ILE A 75 3.71 19.18 8.65
C ILE A 75 4.87 18.18 8.61
N ILE A 76 6.06 18.58 9.06
CA ILE A 76 7.25 17.70 9.10
C ILE A 76 6.97 16.46 9.95
N GLY A 77 6.39 16.62 11.14
CA GLY A 77 5.98 15.50 11.99
C GLY A 77 4.99 14.56 11.30
N GLY A 78 4.01 15.11 10.56
CA GLY A 78 3.06 14.34 9.76
C GLY A 78 3.72 13.51 8.67
N PHE A 79 4.69 14.07 7.94
CA PHE A 79 5.47 13.35 6.94
C PHE A 79 6.28 12.20 7.54
N ILE A 80 6.91 12.41 8.70
CA ILE A 80 7.66 11.36 9.41
C ILE A 80 6.73 10.21 9.81
N LEU A 81 5.57 10.53 10.39
CA LEU A 81 4.59 9.52 10.78
C LEU A 81 4.06 8.73 9.58
N ALA A 82 3.71 9.41 8.49
CA ALA A 82 3.27 8.73 7.28
C ALA A 82 4.37 7.86 6.69
N PHE A 83 5.61 8.32 6.67
CA PHE A 83 6.75 7.52 6.22
C PHE A 83 6.89 6.22 7.02
N ILE A 84 6.79 6.29 8.35
CA ILE A 84 6.83 5.11 9.23
C ILE A 84 5.67 4.14 8.90
N VAL A 85 4.44 4.64 8.77
CA VAL A 85 3.27 3.82 8.43
C VAL A 85 3.45 3.15 7.06
N ASN A 86 3.89 3.91 6.06
CA ASN A 86 4.18 3.40 4.71
C ASN A 86 5.23 2.31 4.75
N LEU A 87 6.32 2.52 5.50
CA LEU A 87 7.40 1.55 5.64
C LEU A 87 6.91 0.24 6.28
N ILE A 88 6.09 0.32 7.33
CA ILE A 88 5.51 -0.86 7.99
C ILE A 88 4.65 -1.65 7.00
N VAL A 89 3.78 -0.97 6.24
CA VAL A 89 2.90 -1.60 5.25
C VAL A 89 3.70 -2.21 4.10
N PHE A 90 4.74 -1.53 3.65
CA PHE A 90 5.64 -1.99 2.62
C PHE A 90 6.33 -3.29 3.04
N ILE A 91 6.92 -3.33 4.24
CA ILE A 91 7.55 -4.53 4.80
C ILE A 91 6.52 -5.65 4.96
N TRP A 92 5.32 -5.34 5.45
CA TRP A 92 4.27 -6.34 5.60
C TRP A 92 3.89 -6.98 4.26
N ASN A 93 3.79 -6.21 3.18
CA ASN A 93 3.54 -6.74 1.85
C ASN A 93 4.65 -7.70 1.41
N ILE A 94 5.91 -7.32 1.59
CA ILE A 94 7.05 -8.20 1.27
C ILE A 94 6.96 -9.51 2.05
N VAL A 95 6.72 -9.44 3.36
CA VAL A 95 6.63 -10.61 4.23
C VAL A 95 5.46 -11.52 3.82
N GLN A 96 4.29 -10.96 3.50
CA GLN A 96 3.15 -11.77 3.03
C GLN A 96 3.42 -12.38 1.66
N GLY A 97 4.04 -11.64 0.74
CA GLY A 97 4.44 -12.16 -0.57
C GLY A 97 5.35 -13.38 -0.45
N ILE A 98 6.39 -13.30 0.40
CA ILE A 98 7.31 -14.42 0.67
C ILE A 98 6.57 -15.60 1.31
N LYS A 99 5.73 -15.35 2.32
CA LYS A 99 4.95 -16.40 3.00
C LYS A 99 4.04 -17.17 2.05
N VAL A 100 3.39 -16.46 1.13
CA VAL A 100 2.49 -17.06 0.13
C VAL A 100 3.24 -17.78 -0.99
N LEU A 101 4.46 -17.33 -1.31
CA LEU A 101 5.29 -17.99 -2.31
C LEU A 101 5.86 -19.32 -1.80
N ILE A 102 6.25 -19.39 -0.52
CA ILE A 102 6.91 -20.56 0.08
C ILE A 102 5.91 -21.53 0.72
N GLY A 103 4.83 -21.02 1.33
CA GLY A 103 3.76 -21.82 1.94
C GLY A 103 2.85 -22.45 0.90
#